data_AF-A0A154MPR2-F1
#
_entry.id   AF-A0A154MPR2-F1
#
_cell.length_a   1.000
_cell.length_b   1.000
_cell.length_c   1.000
_cell.angle_alpha   90.00
_cell.angle_beta   90.00
_cell.angle_gamma   90.00
#
_symmetry.space_group_name_H-M   'P 1'
#
loop_
_entity.id
_entity.type
_entity.pdbx_description
1 polymer ?
#
loop_
_entity_poly.entity_id
_entity_poly.type
_entity_poly.pdbx_seq_one_letter_code
_entity_poly.pdbx_strand_id
1 'polypeptide(L)'
;MGEELSRRLVPDRLWTVIGPLVPEFDPRPQGGGTTPLAGRDVFTAIVFVLVSDCAWRRLPDVFRVSPATAHRRFLAWTEAGVWECLRRTLEEHSELGDDQEWAVAIVHIALTRAESRG
;
A
#
# COMPACT_ATOMS: atom_id res chain seq x y z
N MET A 1 9.33 12.35 8.96
CA MET A 1 8.64 11.37 9.83
C MET A 1 7.81 10.37 9.04
N GLY A 2 7.00 10.82 8.05
CA GLY A 2 6.32 9.89 7.13
C GLY A 2 7.26 8.93 6.40
N GLU A 3 8.39 9.44 5.89
CA GLU A 3 9.37 8.64 5.14
C GLU A 3 10.02 7.48 5.95
N GLU A 4 10.23 7.67 7.25
CA GLU A 4 10.77 6.63 8.15
C GLU A 4 9.72 5.54 8.39
N LEU A 5 8.47 5.92 8.63
CA LEU A 5 7.36 4.95 8.75
C LEU A 5 7.12 4.22 7.43
N SER A 6 7.23 4.90 6.29
CA SER A 6 7.16 4.29 4.97
C SER A 6 8.24 3.25 4.76
N ARG A 7 9.50 3.51 5.15
CA ARG A 7 10.58 2.50 5.05
C ARG A 7 10.43 1.35 6.03
N ARG A 8 9.83 1.58 7.19
CA ARG A 8 9.59 0.52 8.19
C ARG A 8 8.43 -0.40 7.81
N LEU A 9 7.35 0.15 7.27
CA LEU A 9 6.17 -0.62 6.84
C LEU A 9 6.36 -1.22 5.45
N VAL A 10 7.10 -0.52 4.59
CA VAL A 10 7.32 -0.87 3.19
C VAL A 10 8.80 -0.65 2.88
N PRO A 11 9.69 -1.61 3.21
CA PRO A 11 11.12 -1.49 2.93
C PRO A 11 11.40 -1.18 1.47
N ASP A 12 12.51 -0.49 1.18
CA ASP A 12 12.86 -0.11 -0.20
C ASP A 12 12.99 -1.33 -1.12
N ARG A 13 13.55 -2.43 -0.60
CA ARG A 13 13.69 -3.71 -1.33
C ARG A 13 12.32 -4.30 -1.71
N LEU A 14 11.40 -4.32 -0.76
CA LEU A 14 10.02 -4.73 -1.01
C LEU A 14 9.36 -3.82 -2.05
N TRP A 15 9.50 -2.50 -1.89
CA TRP A 15 8.93 -1.52 -2.82
C TRP A 15 9.44 -1.67 -4.26
N THR A 16 10.70 -2.07 -4.46
CA THR A 16 11.22 -2.37 -5.80
C THR A 16 10.46 -3.49 -6.50
N VAL A 17 9.97 -4.48 -5.76
CA VAL A 17 9.21 -5.62 -6.30
C VAL A 17 7.73 -5.28 -6.48
N ILE A 18 7.12 -4.66 -5.48
CA ILE A 18 5.66 -4.39 -5.49
C ILE A 18 5.28 -3.09 -6.20
N GLY A 19 6.18 -2.11 -6.24
CA GLY A 19 5.94 -0.78 -6.79
C GLY A 19 5.44 -0.80 -8.24
N PRO A 20 6.02 -1.61 -9.15
CA PRO A 20 5.54 -1.75 -10.53
C PRO A 20 4.13 -2.34 -10.66
N LEU A 21 3.66 -3.08 -9.65
CA LEU A 21 2.35 -3.72 -9.63
C LEU A 21 1.27 -2.83 -9.05
N VAL A 22 1.68 -1.82 -8.27
CA VAL A 22 0.77 -0.82 -7.73
C VAL A 22 0.37 0.11 -8.87
N PRO A 23 -0.92 0.17 -9.25
CA PRO A 23 -1.33 1.02 -10.36
C PRO A 23 -0.99 2.48 -10.05
N GLU A 24 -0.14 3.07 -10.91
CA GLU A 24 0.12 4.50 -10.90
C GLU A 24 -1.14 5.22 -11.37
N PHE A 25 -1.69 6.09 -10.52
CA PHE A 25 -2.81 6.92 -10.90
C PHE A 25 -2.33 8.35 -10.95
N ASP A 26 -2.36 8.89 -12.17
CA ASP A 26 -1.83 10.18 -12.56
C ASP A 26 -2.26 11.30 -11.60
N PRO A 27 -1.32 11.95 -10.87
CA PRO A 27 -1.64 13.17 -10.16
C PRO A 27 -1.97 14.25 -11.19
N ARG A 28 -3.20 14.77 -11.13
CA ARG A 28 -3.70 15.85 -11.99
C ARG A 28 -2.61 16.94 -12.20
N PRO A 29 -2.41 17.47 -13.42
CA PRO A 29 -1.21 18.22 -13.84
C PRO A 29 -1.07 19.66 -13.28
N GLN A 30 -1.39 19.90 -12.01
CA GLN A 30 -1.09 21.17 -11.35
C GLN A 30 0.30 21.12 -10.68
N GLY A 31 1.29 21.47 -11.49
CA GLY A 31 2.51 22.22 -11.17
C GLY A 31 3.17 22.07 -9.80
N GLY A 32 4.40 21.53 -9.82
CA GLY A 32 5.39 21.74 -8.76
C GLY A 32 6.04 20.44 -8.33
N GLY A 33 7.24 20.16 -8.86
CA GLY A 33 8.00 18.93 -8.67
C GLY A 33 7.95 18.38 -7.25
N THR A 34 7.21 17.29 -7.08
CA THR A 34 7.35 16.39 -5.94
C THR A 34 7.44 14.99 -6.52
N THR A 35 8.60 14.39 -6.28
CA THR A 35 9.11 13.03 -6.52
C THR A 35 8.04 11.92 -6.56
N PRO A 36 8.31 10.75 -7.20
CA PRO A 36 7.49 9.51 -7.24
C PRO A 36 7.01 8.88 -5.89
N LEU A 37 6.78 9.69 -4.86
CA LEU A 37 6.30 9.36 -3.53
C LEU A 37 4.79 9.06 -3.47
N ALA A 38 3.98 9.52 -4.44
CA ALA A 38 2.52 9.40 -4.36
C ALA A 38 2.01 7.94 -4.32
N GLY A 39 2.67 7.01 -5.04
CA GLY A 39 2.29 5.60 -5.04
C GLY A 39 2.62 4.90 -3.71
N ARG A 40 3.84 5.10 -3.21
CA ARG A 40 4.33 4.49 -1.97
C ARG A 40 3.65 5.05 -0.74
N ASP A 41 3.38 6.35 -0.69
CA ASP A 41 2.71 6.98 0.44
C ASP A 41 1.28 6.50 0.60
N VAL A 42 0.56 6.34 -0.52
CA VAL A 42 -0.80 5.75 -0.53
C VAL A 42 -0.76 4.29 -0.10
N PHE A 43 0.18 3.50 -0.63
CA PHE A 43 0.33 2.11 -0.23
C PHE A 43 0.63 2.01 1.27
N THR A 44 1.61 2.77 1.77
CA THR A 44 1.98 2.81 3.19
C THR A 44 0.80 3.22 4.09
N ALA A 45 0.02 4.22 3.68
CA ALA A 45 -1.18 4.65 4.40
C ALA A 45 -2.23 3.53 4.50
N ILE A 46 -2.44 2.79 3.42
CA ILE A 46 -3.34 1.63 3.39
C ILE A 46 -2.79 0.55 4.32
N VAL A 47 -1.50 0.17 4.20
CA VAL A 47 -0.84 -0.82 5.06
C VAL A 47 -1.00 -0.46 6.53
N PHE A 48 -0.79 0.80 6.91
CA PHE A 48 -0.97 1.25 8.28
C PHE A 48 -2.40 0.98 8.79
N VAL A 49 -3.42 1.28 7.99
CA VAL A 49 -4.83 1.05 8.35
C VAL A 49 -5.13 -0.44 8.47
N LEU A 50 -4.56 -1.26 7.59
CA LEU A 50 -4.73 -2.72 7.61
C LEU A 50 -4.10 -3.33 8.88
N VAL A 51 -2.84 -3.01 9.15
CA VAL A 51 -2.08 -3.54 10.30
C VAL A 51 -2.64 -3.04 11.63
N SER A 52 -3.06 -1.77 11.70
CA SER A 52 -3.61 -1.17 12.92
C SER A 52 -5.09 -1.49 13.15
N ASP A 53 -5.74 -2.14 12.17
CA ASP A 53 -7.19 -2.35 12.08
C ASP A 53 -8.03 -1.11 12.44
N CYS A 54 -7.52 0.09 12.15
CA CYS A 54 -8.19 1.31 12.51
C CYS A 54 -9.24 1.69 11.46
N ALA A 55 -10.22 2.51 11.85
CA ALA A 55 -11.10 3.12 10.86
C ALA A 55 -10.28 4.05 9.94
N TRP A 56 -10.62 4.10 8.64
CA TRP A 56 -9.95 4.98 7.67
C TRP A 56 -9.84 6.43 8.14
N ARG A 57 -10.88 6.95 8.83
CA ARG A 57 -10.92 8.31 9.40
C ARG A 57 -9.87 8.58 10.48
N ARG A 58 -9.23 7.55 11.03
CA ARG A 58 -8.14 7.66 12.01
C ARG A 58 -6.76 7.56 11.37
N LEU A 59 -6.68 7.57 10.04
CA LEU A 59 -5.41 7.63 9.32
C LEU A 59 -4.68 8.92 9.74
N PRO A 60 -3.45 8.83 10.26
CA PRO A 60 -2.67 10.01 10.64
C PRO A 60 -2.26 10.86 9.44
N ASP A 61 -2.27 12.18 9.60
CA ASP A 61 -1.87 13.13 8.54
C ASP A 61 -0.39 13.00 8.13
N VAL A 62 0.42 12.28 8.89
CA VAL A 62 1.85 12.04 8.63
C VAL A 62 2.11 11.38 7.26
N PHE A 63 1.12 10.64 6.75
CA PHE A 63 1.19 9.98 5.44
C PHE A 63 0.87 10.91 4.28
N ARG A 64 0.43 12.16 4.53
CA ARG A 64 0.06 13.16 3.51
C ARG A 64 -1.01 12.66 2.52
N VAL A 65 -1.76 11.63 2.90
CA VAL A 65 -2.83 11.01 2.11
C VAL A 65 -4.13 11.18 2.88
N SER A 66 -5.17 11.70 2.21
CA SER A 66 -6.47 11.84 2.85
C SER A 66 -7.09 10.45 3.12
N PRO A 67 -7.82 10.26 4.25
CA PRO A 67 -8.59 9.04 4.52
C PRO A 67 -9.47 8.58 3.35
N ALA A 68 -10.11 9.54 2.68
CA ALA A 68 -10.98 9.27 1.53
C ALA A 68 -10.18 8.78 0.32
N THR A 69 -8.99 9.35 0.08
CA THR A 69 -8.08 8.89 -0.97
C THR A 69 -7.61 7.46 -0.69
N ALA A 70 -7.11 7.18 0.52
CA ALA A 70 -6.64 5.85 0.89
C ALA A 70 -7.74 4.78 0.74
N HIS A 71 -8.95 5.08 1.22
CA HIS A 71 -10.08 4.16 1.12
C HIS A 71 -10.51 3.92 -0.34
N ARG A 72 -10.64 4.97 -1.16
CA ARG A 72 -10.96 4.82 -2.59
C ARG A 72 -9.91 4.01 -3.34
N ARG A 73 -8.63 4.17 -2.97
CA ARG A 73 -7.52 3.43 -3.58
C ARG A 73 -7.52 1.97 -3.17
N PHE A 74 -7.76 1.68 -1.90
CA PHE A 74 -7.95 0.31 -1.44
C PHE A 74 -9.05 -0.39 -2.25
N LEU A 75 -10.22 0.24 -2.38
CA LEU A 75 -11.33 -0.32 -3.16
C LEU A 75 -10.96 -0.56 -4.63
N ALA A 76 -10.39 0.44 -5.29
CA ALA A 76 -9.98 0.31 -6.69
C ALA A 76 -8.93 -0.79 -6.91
N TRP A 77 -8.01 -0.97 -5.96
CA TRP A 77 -7.00 -2.04 -6.02
C TRP A 77 -7.60 -3.42 -5.76
N THR A 78 -8.57 -3.51 -4.83
CA THR A 78 -9.33 -4.74 -4.61
C THR A 78 -10.13 -5.12 -5.85
N GLU A 79 -10.86 -4.20 -6.46
CA GLU A 79 -11.63 -4.45 -7.68
C GLU A 79 -10.74 -4.82 -8.88
N ALA A 80 -9.53 -4.25 -8.94
CA ALA A 80 -8.56 -4.55 -9.98
C ALA A 80 -7.73 -5.83 -9.71
N GLY A 81 -7.95 -6.53 -8.60
CA GLY A 81 -7.21 -7.77 -8.26
C GLY A 81 -5.72 -7.54 -7.94
N VAL A 82 -5.35 -6.35 -7.48
CA VAL A 82 -3.97 -5.97 -7.19
C VAL A 82 -3.41 -6.82 -6.04
N TRP A 83 -4.22 -7.09 -5.02
CA TRP A 83 -3.78 -7.88 -3.86
C TRP A 83 -3.41 -9.31 -4.24
N GLU A 84 -4.18 -9.93 -5.13
CA GLU A 84 -3.91 -11.26 -5.65
C GLU A 84 -2.67 -11.29 -6.55
N CYS A 85 -2.45 -10.24 -7.35
CA CYS A 85 -1.25 -10.08 -8.16
C CYS A 85 0.00 -9.91 -7.28
N LEU A 86 -0.10 -9.10 -6.22
CA LEU A 86 0.95 -8.92 -5.22
C LEU A 86 1.27 -10.23 -4.53
N ARG A 87 0.27 -11.00 -4.09
CA ARG A 87 0.50 -12.32 -3.46
C ARG A 87 1.33 -13.24 -4.35
N ARG A 88 0.94 -13.38 -5.63
CA ARG A 88 1.66 -14.25 -6.59
C ARG A 88 3.09 -13.80 -6.80
N THR A 89 3.31 -12.50 -6.94
CA THR A 89 4.65 -11.95 -7.13
C THR A 89 5.51 -12.18 -5.88
N LEU A 90 4.95 -12.00 -4.69
CA LEU A 90 5.66 -12.27 -3.43
C LEU A 90 6.00 -13.76 -3.26
N GLU A 91 5.18 -14.68 -3.77
CA GLU A 91 5.48 -16.11 -3.78
C GLU A 91 6.68 -16.45 -4.68
N GLU A 92 6.87 -15.70 -5.77
CA GLU A 92 8.02 -15.84 -6.68
C GLU A 92 9.30 -15.24 -6.09
N HIS A 93 9.18 -14.28 -5.16
CA HIS A 93 10.28 -13.49 -4.61
C HIS A 93 10.75 -13.92 -3.21
N SER A 94 10.94 -15.25 -3.04
CA SER A 94 11.45 -15.91 -1.81
C SER A 94 12.75 -15.33 -1.24
N GLU A 95 13.55 -14.66 -2.07
CA GLU A 95 14.82 -14.07 -1.64
C GLU A 95 14.69 -12.84 -0.74
N LEU A 96 13.49 -12.28 -0.60
CA LEU A 96 13.22 -11.15 0.29
C LEU A 96 13.14 -11.54 1.78
N GLY A 97 13.01 -12.82 2.12
CA GLY A 97 13.01 -13.32 3.50
C GLY A 97 11.92 -12.69 4.37
N ASP A 98 12.30 -12.07 5.49
CA ASP A 98 11.37 -11.43 6.44
C ASP A 98 10.51 -10.33 5.78
N ASP A 99 11.07 -9.60 4.81
CA ASP A 99 10.34 -8.54 4.09
C ASP A 99 9.18 -9.13 3.25
N GLN A 100 9.37 -10.34 2.71
CA GLN A 100 8.28 -11.06 2.03
C GLN A 100 7.25 -11.56 3.03
N GLU A 101 7.66 -12.21 4.11
CA GLU A 101 6.72 -12.78 5.08
C GLU A 101 5.79 -11.67 5.61
N TRP A 102 6.37 -10.51 5.91
CA TRP A 102 5.63 -9.31 6.25
C TRP A 102 4.65 -8.86 5.15
N ALA A 103 5.10 -8.79 3.90
CA ALA A 103 4.26 -8.37 2.79
C ALA A 103 3.11 -9.34 2.51
N VAL A 104 3.36 -10.65 2.60
CA VAL A 104 2.34 -11.70 2.45
C VAL A 104 1.30 -11.58 3.55
N ALA A 105 1.71 -11.33 4.80
CA ALA A 105 0.80 -11.09 5.90
C ALA A 105 -0.10 -9.87 5.66
N ILE A 106 0.46 -8.76 5.17
CA ILE A 106 -0.32 -7.56 4.81
C ILE A 106 -1.35 -7.87 3.73
N VAL A 107 -0.94 -8.55 2.66
CA VAL A 107 -1.83 -8.92 1.55
C VAL A 107 -2.96 -9.82 2.04
N HIS A 108 -2.67 -10.77 2.93
CA HIS A 108 -3.69 -11.61 3.53
C HIS A 108 -4.71 -10.77 4.34
N ILE A 109 -4.25 -9.82 5.16
CA ILE A 109 -5.15 -8.90 5.90
C ILE A 109 -5.98 -8.05 4.93
N ALA A 110 -5.39 -7.58 3.83
CA ALA A 110 -6.09 -6.81 2.80
C ALA A 110 -7.25 -7.61 2.19
N LEU A 111 -6.98 -8.88 1.82
CA LEU A 111 -7.98 -9.79 1.27
C LEU A 111 -9.09 -10.08 2.27
N THR A 112 -8.77 -10.42 3.52
CA THR A 112 -9.79 -10.64 4.57
C THR A 112 -10.67 -9.40 4.81
N ARG A 113 -10.07 -8.21 4.80
CA ARG A 113 -10.80 -6.94 4.95
C ARG A 113 -11.68 -6.62 3.73
N ALA A 114 -11.26 -7.03 2.54
CA ALA A 114 -12.05 -6.92 1.32
C ALA A 114 -13.26 -7.86 1.36
N GLU A 115 -13.08 -9.10 1.78
CA GLU A 115 -14.15 -10.11 1.91
C GLU A 115 -15.20 -9.72 2.95
N SER A 116 -14.78 -9.12 4.07
CA SER A 116 -15.69 -8.66 5.13
C SER A 116 -16.60 -7.49 4.72
N ARG A 117 -16.48 -7.00 3.49
CA ARG A 117 -17.29 -5.89 2.93
C ARG A 117 -18.21 -6.32 1.78
N GLY A 118 -18.29 -7.61 1.50
CA GLY A 118 -19.28 -8.22 0.61
C GLY A 118 -20.62 -8.50 1.29
#